data_AF-A0AAV5SDQ9-F1
#
_entry.id   AF-A0AAV5SDQ9-F1
#
_cell.length_a   1.000
_cell.length_b   1.000
_cell.length_c   1.000
_cell.angle_alpha   90.00
_cell.angle_beta   90.00
_cell.angle_gamma   90.00
#
_symmetry.space_group_name_H-M   'P 1'
#
loop_
_entity.id
_entity.type
_entity.pdbx_description
1 polymer ?
#
loop_
_entity_poly.entity_id
_entity_poly.type
_entity_poly.pdbx_seq_one_letter_code
_entity_poly.pdbx_strand_id
1 'polypeptide(L)'
;AGHFSVRLQLKSLANPPLVRTTLSLCGIEKTIDVTRTIYVTLDYELSWEHLKDDRPHLLSITTETQEGASLTETMEVRRFARSAHTVEGRLRIVGDPVECAKHFYGPFCWVPCHSSADYSCDSEGLQRCVRPGGCISSSTSTDAPDDDG
;
A
#
# COMPACT_ATOMS: atom_id res chain seq x y z
N ALA A 1 9.80 -9.26 3.19
CA ALA A 1 8.70 -8.38 3.66
C ALA A 1 7.53 -8.54 2.70
N GLY A 2 6.30 -8.23 3.12
CA GLY A 2 5.17 -8.09 2.19
C GLY A 2 5.09 -6.66 1.67
N HIS A 3 4.84 -6.49 0.37
CA HIS A 3 4.84 -5.20 -0.32
C HIS A 3 3.41 -4.81 -0.68
N PHE A 4 2.91 -3.74 -0.06
CA PHE A 4 1.52 -3.32 -0.17
C PHE A 4 1.42 -1.94 -0.80
N SER A 5 0.27 -1.68 -1.41
CA SER A 5 -0.11 -0.37 -1.90
C SER A 5 -1.47 0.02 -1.36
N VAL A 6 -1.62 1.31 -1.03
CA VAL A 6 -2.92 1.90 -0.73
C VAL A 6 -3.05 3.22 -1.47
N ARG A 7 -4.22 3.41 -2.09
CA ARG A 7 -4.60 4.68 -2.71
C ARG A 7 -5.54 5.43 -1.78
N LEU A 8 -5.21 6.69 -1.52
CA LEU A 8 -5.95 7.59 -0.67
C LEU A 8 -6.50 8.74 -1.52
N GLN A 9 -7.79 9.01 -1.38
CA GLN A 9 -8.42 10.24 -1.86
C GLN A 9 -8.45 11.24 -0.71
N LEU A 10 -7.78 12.37 -0.89
CA LEU A 10 -7.79 13.47 0.07
C LEU A 10 -8.58 14.63 -0.54
N LYS A 11 -9.49 15.20 0.23
CA LYS A 11 -10.28 16.36 -0.19
C LYS A 11 -10.23 17.43 0.89
N SER A 12 -9.69 18.59 0.54
CA SER A 12 -9.84 19.78 1.38
C SER A 12 -11.29 20.25 1.39
N LEU A 13 -11.74 20.56 2.60
CA LEU A 13 -13.04 21.14 2.94
C LEU A 13 -12.85 22.51 3.63
N ALA A 14 -11.62 22.98 3.79
CA ALA A 14 -11.29 24.25 4.41
C ALA A 14 -11.66 25.46 3.52
N ASN A 15 -11.81 26.63 4.14
CA ASN A 15 -11.94 27.91 3.46
C ASN A 15 -11.09 28.98 4.17
N PRO A 16 -9.96 29.45 3.59
CA PRO A 16 -9.44 29.09 2.27
C PRO A 16 -8.95 27.63 2.21
N PRO A 17 -8.92 27.00 1.02
CA PRO A 17 -8.88 25.55 0.90
C PRO A 17 -7.50 24.92 1.11
N LEU A 18 -6.46 25.67 1.45
CA LEU A 18 -5.12 25.11 1.63
C LEU A 18 -5.00 24.43 2.99
N VAL A 19 -4.75 23.12 2.99
CA VAL A 19 -4.41 22.32 4.19
C VAL A 19 -3.11 21.56 3.92
N ARG A 20 -2.05 21.87 4.67
CA ARG A 20 -0.81 21.08 4.60
C ARG A 20 -1.03 19.77 5.36
N THR A 21 -0.79 18.65 4.71
CA THR A 21 -1.07 17.32 5.26
C THR A 21 0.16 16.43 5.13
N THR A 22 0.58 15.82 6.23
CA THR A 22 1.61 14.79 6.29
C THR A 22 0.95 13.45 6.57
N LEU A 23 1.18 12.49 5.68
CA LEU A 23 0.71 11.12 5.78
C LEU A 23 1.90 10.24 6.18
N SER A 24 1.73 9.40 7.20
CA SER A 24 2.75 8.44 7.64
C SER A 24 2.17 7.05 7.77
N LEU A 25 2.74 6.08 7.05
CA LEU A 25 2.29 4.68 7.04
C LEU A 25 3.51 3.76 7.00
N CYS A 26 3.69 2.98 8.07
CA CYS A 26 4.74 1.96 8.17
C CYS A 26 6.16 2.48 7.81
N GLY A 27 6.50 3.69 8.28
CA GLY A 27 7.80 4.32 8.03
C GLY A 27 7.90 5.11 6.73
N ILE A 28 6.89 5.06 5.87
CA ILE A 28 6.78 5.94 4.71
C ILE A 28 6.09 7.23 5.13
N GLU A 29 6.72 8.37 4.84
CA GLU A 29 6.15 9.69 5.10
C GLU A 29 5.99 10.50 3.82
N LYS A 30 4.87 11.20 3.68
CA LYS A 30 4.57 12.03 2.51
C LYS A 30 3.83 13.29 2.91
N THR A 31 4.43 14.45 2.63
CA THR A 31 3.84 15.76 2.90
C THR A 31 3.31 16.39 1.62
N ILE A 32 2.07 16.87 1.68
CA ILE A 32 1.33 17.34 0.52
C ILE A 32 0.44 18.52 0.91
N ASP A 33 0.42 19.55 0.06
CA ASP A 33 -0.48 20.69 0.20
C ASP A 33 -1.80 20.39 -0.53
N VAL A 34 -2.89 20.22 0.22
CA VAL A 34 -4.20 19.85 -0.31
C VAL A 34 -5.02 21.11 -0.51
N THR A 35 -5.24 21.52 -1.76
CA THR A 35 -6.08 22.69 -2.13
C THR A 35 -7.41 22.29 -2.77
N ARG A 36 -7.54 21.02 -3.15
CA ARG A 36 -8.71 20.41 -3.81
C ARG A 36 -8.68 18.90 -3.57
N THR A 37 -9.54 18.15 -4.25
CA THR A 37 -9.42 16.69 -4.25
C THR A 37 -8.14 16.26 -4.95
N ILE A 38 -7.34 15.44 -4.29
CA ILE A 38 -6.14 14.79 -4.83
C ILE A 38 -6.17 13.29 -4.52
N TYR A 39 -5.38 12.53 -5.26
CA TYR A 39 -5.16 11.11 -5.00
C TYR A 39 -3.68 10.88 -4.69
N VAL A 40 -3.43 10.05 -3.70
CA VAL A 40 -2.09 9.76 -3.20
C VAL A 40 -1.97 8.26 -3.07
N THR A 41 -0.99 7.68 -3.77
CA THR A 41 -0.59 6.30 -3.54
C THR A 41 0.57 6.28 -2.55
N LEU A 42 0.48 5.36 -1.58
CA LEU A 42 1.55 5.02 -0.66
C LEU A 42 1.86 3.53 -0.85
N ASP A 43 3.09 3.25 -1.30
CA ASP A 43 3.64 1.90 -1.35
C ASP A 43 4.49 1.71 -0.09
N TYR A 44 4.30 0.60 0.62
CA TYR A 44 4.93 0.35 1.91
C TYR A 44 5.20 -1.14 2.12
N GLU A 45 6.12 -1.43 3.04
CA GLU A 45 6.53 -2.79 3.37
C GLU A 45 6.13 -3.16 4.79
N LEU A 46 5.73 -4.41 4.98
CA LEU A 46 5.47 -4.99 6.28
C LEU A 46 6.42 -6.14 6.56
N SER A 47 6.98 -6.14 7.77
CA SER A 47 7.82 -7.23 8.23
C SER A 47 7.02 -8.52 8.37
N TRP A 48 7.72 -9.65 8.37
CA TRP A 48 7.09 -10.95 8.54
C TRP A 48 6.34 -11.05 9.87
N GLU A 49 6.89 -10.48 10.95
CA GLU A 49 6.25 -10.45 12.27
C GLU A 49 4.94 -9.67 12.23
N HIS A 50 4.91 -8.54 11.52
CA HIS A 50 3.69 -7.74 11.37
C HIS A 50 2.58 -8.52 10.68
N LEU A 51 2.93 -9.29 9.65
CA LEU A 51 2.00 -10.12 8.89
C LEU A 51 1.53 -11.35 9.66
N LYS A 52 2.46 -12.04 10.34
CA LYS A 52 2.18 -13.23 11.15
C LYS A 52 1.20 -12.93 12.29
N ASP A 53 1.36 -11.77 12.93
CA ASP A 53 0.54 -11.35 14.06
C ASP A 53 -0.76 -10.64 13.63
N ASP A 54 -1.04 -10.54 12.32
CA ASP A 54 -2.15 -9.78 11.72
C ASP A 54 -2.32 -8.38 12.33
N ARG A 55 -1.20 -7.66 12.48
CA ARG A 55 -1.22 -6.31 13.08
C ARG A 55 -1.94 -5.33 12.15
N PRO A 56 -2.64 -4.33 12.71
CA PRO A 56 -3.35 -3.34 11.90
C PRO A 56 -2.37 -2.43 11.15
N HIS A 57 -2.71 -2.12 9.90
CA HIS A 57 -1.98 -1.16 9.09
C HIS A 57 -2.46 0.25 9.46
N LEU A 58 -1.68 0.97 10.26
CA LEU A 58 -2.08 2.27 10.79
C LEU A 58 -1.48 3.42 9.95
N LEU A 59 -2.36 4.23 9.37
CA LEU A 59 -2.04 5.49 8.73
C LEU A 59 -2.19 6.63 9.74
N SER A 60 -1.10 7.34 10.01
CA SER A 60 -1.11 8.60 10.74
C SER A 60 -1.26 9.77 9.78
N ILE A 61 -2.17 10.69 10.07
CA ILE A 61 -2.48 11.88 9.27
C ILE A 61 -2.24 13.08 10.16
N THR A 62 -1.26 13.90 9.83
CA THR A 62 -1.01 15.16 10.49
C THR A 62 -1.42 16.31 9.57
N THR A 63 -2.32 17.19 10.00
CA THR A 63 -2.72 18.38 9.26
C THR A 63 -2.22 19.63 9.98
N GLU A 64 -1.65 20.57 9.23
CA GLU A 64 -1.23 21.89 9.73
C GLU A 64 -2.09 22.99 9.08
N THR A 65 -2.63 23.87 9.92
CA THR A 65 -3.36 25.07 9.48
C THR A 65 -2.41 26.27 9.32
N GLN A 66 -2.86 27.30 8.60
CA GLN A 66 -2.10 28.55 8.44
C GLN A 66 -1.86 29.29 9.77
N GLU A 67 -2.65 28.99 10.79
CA GLU A 67 -2.55 29.56 12.15
C GLU A 67 -1.53 28.80 13.01
N GLY A 68 -0.88 27.77 12.47
CA GLY A 68 0.14 26.97 13.16
C GLY A 68 -0.44 25.87 14.06
N ALA A 69 -1.77 25.65 14.05
CA ALA A 69 -2.36 24.52 14.75
C ALA A 69 -2.10 23.24 13.95
N SER A 70 -1.54 22.23 14.60
CA SER A 70 -1.36 20.89 14.05
C SER A 70 -2.26 19.89 14.76
N LEU A 71 -2.82 18.96 13.99
CA LEU A 71 -3.62 17.86 14.48
C LEU A 71 -3.11 16.57 13.88
N THR A 72 -2.98 15.54 14.70
CA THR A 72 -2.66 14.18 14.25
C THR A 72 -3.82 13.23 14.55
N GLU A 73 -4.25 12.49 13.53
CA GLU A 73 -5.21 11.39 13.65
C GLU A 73 -4.59 10.09 13.13
N THR A 74 -5.09 8.95 13.60
CA THR A 74 -4.65 7.63 13.14
C THR A 74 -5.85 6.81 12.68
N MET A 75 -5.73 6.16 11.52
CA MET A 75 -6.75 5.28 10.97
C MET A 75 -6.17 3.95 10.53
N GLU A 76 -6.95 2.87 10.69
CA GLU A 76 -6.59 1.55 10.13
C GLU A 76 -7.02 1.48 8.67
N VAL A 77 -6.10 1.12 7.75
CA VAL A 77 -6.40 1.07 6.31
C VAL A 77 -6.94 -0.28 5.82
N ARG A 78 -6.75 -1.37 6.59
CA ARG A 78 -7.06 -2.74 6.16
C ARG A 78 -8.53 -3.16 6.33
N ARG A 79 -9.26 -2.57 7.27
CA ARG A 79 -10.63 -3.00 7.66
C ARG A 79 -11.69 -1.98 7.25
N PHE A 80 -12.12 -2.08 5.99
CA PHE A 80 -13.16 -1.28 5.35
C PHE A 80 -12.84 0.21 5.27
N ALA A 81 -13.01 0.78 4.07
CA ALA A 81 -12.87 2.21 3.80
C ALA A 81 -13.69 3.06 4.79
N ARG A 82 -13.09 3.44 5.93
CA ARG A 82 -13.66 4.38 6.87
C ARG A 82 -13.22 5.76 6.44
N SER A 83 -14.19 6.56 6.02
CA SER A 83 -13.99 8.00 5.83
C SER A 83 -13.53 8.60 7.16
N ALA A 84 -12.31 9.14 7.19
CA ALA A 84 -11.84 9.93 8.32
C ALA A 84 -12.11 11.41 8.04
N HIS A 85 -12.69 12.08 9.04
CA HIS A 85 -12.82 13.53 9.07
C HIS A 85 -11.87 14.03 10.14
N THR A 86 -10.88 14.82 9.74
CA THR A 86 -9.96 15.45 10.71
C THR A 86 -10.69 16.50 11.54
N VAL A 87 -10.31 16.71 12.81
CA VAL A 87 -10.88 17.70 13.74
C VAL A 87 -11.11 19.04 13.04
N GLU A 88 -12.36 19.52 13.10
CA GLU A 88 -12.98 20.63 12.35
C GLU A 88 -13.51 20.34 10.93
N GLY A 89 -13.42 19.09 10.45
CA GLY A 89 -13.96 18.69 9.16
C GLY A 89 -13.27 19.36 7.97
N ARG A 90 -12.01 19.81 8.12
CA ARG A 90 -11.24 20.54 7.09
C ARG A 90 -10.61 19.63 6.03
N LEU A 91 -10.39 18.36 6.36
CA LEU A 91 -9.88 17.37 5.43
C LEU A 91 -10.73 16.10 5.53
N ARG A 92 -11.20 15.62 4.37
CA ARG A 92 -11.84 14.31 4.21
C ARG A 92 -10.86 13.36 3.54
N ILE A 93 -10.67 12.19 4.14
CA ILE A 93 -9.82 11.14 3.60
C ILE A 93 -10.65 9.88 3.37
N VAL A 94 -10.50 9.28 2.19
CA VAL A 94 -11.11 7.99 1.82
C VAL A 94 -10.00 7.11 1.29
N GLY A 95 -9.81 5.93 1.88
CA GLY A 95 -8.85 4.93 1.39
C GLY A 95 -9.53 3.86 0.55
N ASP A 96 -8.92 3.52 -0.57
CA ASP A 96 -9.24 2.32 -1.35
C ASP A 96 -8.75 1.07 -0.58
N PRO A 97 -9.23 -0.13 -0.91
CA PRO A 97 -8.71 -1.37 -0.33
C PRO A 97 -7.19 -1.47 -0.47
N VAL A 98 -6.54 -2.06 0.54
CA VAL A 98 -5.13 -2.39 0.47
C VAL A 98 -4.94 -3.51 -0.54
N GLU A 99 -4.03 -3.31 -1.49
CA GLU A 99 -3.68 -4.27 -2.52
C GLU A 99 -2.18 -4.61 -2.46
N CYS A 100 -1.76 -5.64 -3.18
CA CYS A 100 -0.34 -5.88 -3.38
C CYS A 100 0.27 -4.78 -4.24
N ALA A 101 1.49 -4.36 -3.88
CA ALA A 101 2.25 -3.44 -4.71
C ALA A 101 2.52 -4.06 -6.09
N LYS A 102 2.78 -3.19 -7.07
CA LYS A 102 3.02 -3.62 -8.45
C LYS A 102 4.13 -4.69 -8.49
N HIS A 103 3.88 -5.79 -9.21
CA HIS A 103 4.78 -6.95 -9.34
C HIS A 103 4.88 -7.85 -8.10
N PHE A 104 4.07 -7.63 -7.07
CA PHE A 104 3.99 -8.51 -5.91
C PHE A 104 2.62 -9.18 -5.81
N TYR A 105 2.61 -10.43 -5.36
CA TYR A 105 1.44 -11.30 -5.40
C TYR A 105 1.35 -12.24 -4.19
N GLY A 106 0.27 -13.02 -4.16
CA GLY A 106 -0.05 -13.96 -3.10
C GLY A 106 -0.71 -13.29 -1.87
N PRO A 107 -1.14 -14.09 -0.88
CA PRO A 107 -1.95 -13.62 0.25
C PRO A 107 -1.26 -12.56 1.14
N PHE A 108 0.08 -12.50 1.10
CA PHE A 108 0.89 -11.56 1.87
C PHE A 108 1.72 -10.60 0.99
N CYS A 109 1.45 -10.57 -0.32
CA CYS A 109 2.10 -9.65 -1.26
C CYS A 109 3.64 -9.69 -1.23
N TRP A 110 4.20 -10.88 -1.04
CA TRP A 110 5.64 -11.11 -0.91
C TRP A 110 6.23 -11.93 -2.06
N VAL A 111 5.40 -12.43 -2.98
CA VAL A 111 5.87 -13.21 -4.14
C VAL A 111 6.16 -12.23 -5.28
N PRO A 112 7.42 -12.00 -5.66
CA PRO A 112 7.75 -11.14 -6.78
C PRO A 112 7.48 -11.85 -8.10
N CYS A 113 6.82 -11.18 -9.03
CA CYS A 113 6.64 -11.68 -10.38
C CYS A 113 6.51 -10.53 -11.40
N HIS A 114 7.24 -10.63 -12.51
CA HIS A 114 7.22 -9.64 -13.58
C HIS A 114 6.74 -10.28 -14.87
N SER A 115 5.57 -9.88 -15.39
CA SER A 115 5.13 -10.37 -16.69
C SER A 115 6.08 -9.94 -17.81
N SER A 116 6.18 -10.78 -18.84
CA SER A 116 6.92 -10.53 -20.08
C SER A 116 6.03 -10.78 -21.30
N ALA A 117 6.62 -10.83 -22.50
CA ALA A 117 5.90 -11.22 -23.71
C ALA A 117 5.47 -12.69 -23.69
N ASP A 118 6.22 -13.57 -23.02
CA ASP A 118 6.03 -15.02 -23.07
C ASP A 118 5.26 -15.57 -21.85
N TYR A 119 5.31 -14.85 -20.72
CA TYR A 119 4.66 -15.25 -19.48
C TYR A 119 3.95 -14.10 -18.76
N SER A 120 2.84 -14.42 -18.10
CA SER A 120 2.09 -13.54 -17.19
C SER A 120 2.09 -14.09 -15.78
N CYS A 121 1.92 -13.23 -14.77
CA CYS A 121 1.80 -13.63 -13.38
C CYS A 121 0.33 -13.83 -13.01
N ASP A 122 -0.03 -14.97 -12.42
CA ASP A 122 -1.35 -15.16 -11.83
C ASP A 122 -1.48 -14.48 -10.44
N SER A 123 -2.64 -14.63 -9.79
CA SER A 123 -2.91 -13.99 -8.48
C SER A 123 -1.98 -14.46 -7.36
N GLU A 124 -1.39 -15.65 -7.50
CA GLU A 124 -0.43 -16.21 -6.55
C GLU A 124 1.02 -15.82 -6.90
N GLY A 125 1.23 -15.12 -8.01
CA GLY A 125 2.55 -14.73 -8.51
C GLY A 125 3.26 -15.83 -9.29
N LEU A 126 2.54 -16.88 -9.69
CA LEU A 126 3.11 -17.95 -10.51
C LEU A 126 3.10 -17.54 -11.98
N GLN A 127 4.21 -17.80 -12.66
CA GLN A 127 4.34 -17.55 -14.09
C GLN A 127 3.48 -18.53 -14.89
N ARG A 128 2.66 -17.99 -15.79
CA ARG A 128 1.79 -18.73 -16.71
C ARG A 128 2.14 -18.35 -18.13
N CYS A 129 2.24 -19.36 -19.00
CA CYS A 129 2.48 -19.11 -20.41
C CYS A 129 1.33 -18.36 -21.03
N VAL A 130 1.64 -17.28 -21.74
CA VAL A 130 0.65 -16.52 -22.50
C VAL A 130 0.16 -17.33 -23.71
N ARG A 131 1.00 -18.24 -24.24
CA ARG A 131 0.66 -19.14 -25.34
C ARG A 131 0.89 -20.61 -24.98
N PRO A 132 0.00 -21.52 -25.38
CA PRO A 132 0.25 -22.96 -25.27
C PRO A 132 1.53 -23.32 -26.03
N GLY A 133 2.51 -23.93 -25.34
CA GLY A 133 3.80 -24.33 -25.92
C GLY A 133 4.89 -23.25 -25.97
N GLY A 134 4.63 -22.05 -25.43
CA GLY A 134 5.56 -20.90 -25.50
C GLY A 134 6.59 -20.80 -24.38
N CYS A 135 6.40 -21.47 -23.22
CA CYS A 135 7.42 -21.50 -22.18
C CYS A 135 8.06 -22.88 -22.11
N ILE A 136 9.38 -22.89 -22.21
CA ILE A 136 10.18 -23.98 -21.66
C ILE A 136 10.08 -23.76 -20.15
N SER A 137 9.40 -24.65 -19.44
CA SER A 137 9.41 -24.69 -17.99
C SER A 137 10.85 -24.95 -17.55
N SER A 138 11.61 -23.89 -17.29
CA SER A 138 12.78 -24.01 -16.44
C SER A 138 12.24 -24.28 -15.05
N SER A 139 12.15 -25.56 -14.71
CA SER A 139 12.05 -26.01 -13.34
C SER A 139 13.07 -25.22 -12.53
N THR A 140 12.59 -24.38 -11.62
CA THR A 140 13.38 -23.97 -10.48
C THR A 140 13.75 -25.27 -9.76
N SER A 141 14.95 -25.77 -10.03
CA SER A 141 15.64 -26.69 -9.14
C SER A 141 15.70 -25.98 -7.81
N THR A 142 14.80 -26.38 -6.93
CA THR A 142 14.97 -26.12 -5.51
C THR A 142 16.11 -27.05 -5.13
N ASP A 143 17.35 -26.57 -5.21
CA ASP A 143 18.45 -27.18 -4.47
C ASP A 143 18.06 -27.07 -2.99
N ALA A 144 17.36 -28.09 -2.51
CA ALA A 144 17.35 -28.39 -1.09
C ALA A 144 18.82 -28.65 -0.72
N PRO A 145 19.36 -28.04 0.35
CA PRO A 145 20.66 -28.45 0.83
C PRO A 145 20.57 -29.92 1.24
N ASP A 146 21.44 -30.75 0.65
CA ASP A 146 21.65 -32.12 1.08
C ASP A 146 21.95 -32.14 2.59
N ASP A 147 21.10 -32.85 3.32
CA ASP A 147 21.30 -33.23 4.71
C ASP A 147 22.33 -34.38 4.70
N ASP A 148 23.61 -34.06 4.84
CA ASP A 148 24.66 -35.04 5.11
C ASP A 148 24.58 -35.46 6.58
N GLY A 149 24.34 -36.76 6.80
CA GLY A 149 24.28 -37.42 8.11
C GLY A 149 25.62 -37.69 8.76
#